data_AF-A0A9D0DTT4-F1
#
_entry.id   AF-A0A9D0DTT4-F1
#
_cell.length_a   1.000
_cell.length_b   1.000
_cell.length_c   1.000
_cell.angle_alpha   90.00
_cell.angle_beta   90.00
_cell.angle_gamma   90.00
#
_symmetry.space_group_name_H-M   'P 1'
#
loop_
_entity.id
_entity.type
_entity.pdbx_description
1 polymer ?
#
loop_
_entity_poly.entity_id
_entity_poly.type
_entity_poly.pdbx_seq_one_letter_code
_entity_poly.pdbx_strand_id
1 'polypeptide(L)'
;MNTIPLTLGITGHRDPRTEDLEILRSKVRKVFKLLQNHCPNTPLQLLSPLADGADRLVAKVALEENIQLIVPLPMKQSIYEQDFDVQSKKEFKELLNQANKIFTLPLVEGNTETNIVECNDNRTQQYALVGAFIARHSHILLALWDGIPLDKMAGTAQVVKFKLTGYMKGLSKEYLPPKAALDTADMGPVCQIMTARSTKSEYTVGDIKILLPNNKNSSELETLLIPELTSLDQFNLDVQKYTNKSQSSQKHLLPPKLREALPDLAPGFQNLLGVFGSANDLAKYFQIKVKYFSFTVLTMTFLMIIFYGWYSSINHEQPLALGIYALLFIVSACLVGFVKWQRYHTKVLDYRTLAEGLRVQIFWHLSGLNHSVSDYYLRNQRQELGWIRDGIRALNFYDWLEYQQTLDVVHNRWIMYEKDWFTKITIQKKLLVHNLNLIIAGLFSVGIILMVIMWVDHVFGEFLWNYSILQTHPFWHNIFILLIALFPATGALLHHYLEKMAFEEEVKQYQRMAILFTTAHNKLEQVSSNYTPEQILFEVGTEVLKEDGEWILMHRKSPMKISI
;
A
#
# COMPACT_ATOMS: atom_id res chain seq x y z
N MET A 1 9.74 13.91 -5.25
CA MET A 1 9.96 12.52 -5.72
C MET A 1 8.62 11.82 -5.83
N ASN A 2 8.44 10.95 -6.81
CA ASN A 2 7.17 10.22 -7.04
C ASN A 2 7.26 8.73 -6.65
N THR A 3 8.43 8.31 -6.17
CA THR A 3 8.77 6.94 -5.78
C THR A 3 8.90 6.84 -4.26
N ILE A 4 8.71 5.64 -3.72
CA ILE A 4 8.89 5.35 -2.30
C ILE A 4 10.32 4.85 -2.09
N PRO A 5 11.12 5.44 -1.17
CA PRO A 5 12.48 5.00 -0.92
C PRO A 5 12.56 3.76 -0.02
N LEU A 6 13.57 2.92 -0.24
CA LEU A 6 13.96 1.88 0.70
C LEU A 6 14.82 2.50 1.80
N THR A 7 14.31 2.44 3.03
CA THR A 7 14.89 3.17 4.16
C THR A 7 15.63 2.23 5.10
N LEU A 8 16.91 2.48 5.29
CA LEU A 8 17.73 1.81 6.28
C LEU A 8 17.93 2.72 7.49
N GLY A 9 17.76 2.20 8.70
CA GLY A 9 18.14 2.89 9.93
C GLY A 9 19.48 2.37 10.43
N ILE A 10 20.24 3.17 11.17
CA ILE A 10 21.44 2.70 11.88
C ILE A 10 21.32 2.96 13.38
N THR A 11 21.78 1.98 14.15
CA THR A 11 22.17 2.14 15.55
C THR A 11 23.44 1.32 15.81
N GLY A 12 24.33 1.80 16.67
CA GLY A 12 25.51 1.02 17.02
C GLY A 12 26.28 1.57 18.20
N HIS A 13 27.41 0.92 18.50
CA HIS A 13 28.34 1.38 19.54
C HIS A 13 29.05 2.67 19.13
N ARG A 14 29.31 3.54 20.12
CA ARG A 14 30.05 4.79 19.92
C ARG A 14 31.56 4.60 19.78
N ASP A 15 32.07 3.48 20.29
CA ASP A 15 33.48 3.15 20.40
C ASP A 15 33.84 1.80 19.75
N PRO A 16 33.55 1.59 18.44
CA PRO A 16 33.98 0.38 17.75
C PRO A 16 35.51 0.27 17.76
N ARG A 17 36.04 -0.96 17.85
CA ARG A 17 37.50 -1.18 17.78
C ARG A 17 38.05 -0.70 16.43
N THR A 18 39.17 0.02 16.47
CA THR A 18 39.78 0.66 15.29
C THR A 18 40.29 -0.35 14.26
N GLU A 19 40.79 -1.50 14.71
CA GLU A 19 41.26 -2.61 13.87
C GLU A 19 40.13 -3.28 13.05
N ASP A 20 38.89 -3.19 13.53
CA ASP A 20 37.74 -3.83 12.90
C ASP A 20 37.03 -2.96 11.85
N LEU A 21 37.39 -1.67 11.75
CA LEU A 21 36.62 -0.70 10.96
C LEU A 21 36.51 -1.09 9.49
N GLU A 22 37.58 -1.62 8.88
CA GLU A 22 37.55 -2.06 7.48
C GLU A 22 36.68 -3.30 7.25
N ILE A 23 36.69 -4.25 8.20
CA ILE A 23 35.80 -5.41 8.17
C ILE A 23 34.34 -4.95 8.24
N LEU A 24 34.03 -4.05 9.18
CA LEU A 24 32.67 -3.50 9.34
C LEU A 24 32.24 -2.74 8.07
N ARG A 25 33.10 -1.89 7.51
CA ARG A 25 32.84 -1.18 6.24
C ARG A 25 32.54 -2.15 5.10
N SER A 26 33.33 -3.21 4.98
CA SER A 26 33.11 -4.25 3.96
C SER A 26 31.76 -4.97 4.14
N LYS A 27 31.35 -5.26 5.37
CA LYS A 27 30.08 -5.95 5.65
C LYS A 27 28.89 -5.04 5.37
N VAL A 28 28.94 -3.79 5.81
CA VAL A 28 27.90 -2.77 5.52
C VAL A 28 27.74 -2.59 4.00
N ARG A 29 28.85 -2.46 3.27
CA ARG A 29 28.84 -2.38 1.79
C ARG A 29 28.18 -3.60 1.15
N LYS A 30 28.42 -4.81 1.68
CA LYS A 30 27.78 -6.04 1.19
C LYS A 30 26.25 -5.98 1.35
N VAL A 31 25.75 -5.47 2.48
CA VAL A 31 24.31 -5.30 2.73
C VAL A 31 23.70 -4.31 1.72
N PHE A 32 24.33 -3.15 1.54
CA PHE A 32 23.85 -2.14 0.60
C PHE A 32 23.79 -2.67 -0.84
N LYS A 33 24.86 -3.33 -1.32
CA LYS A 33 24.89 -3.90 -2.67
C LYS A 33 23.84 -4.98 -2.88
N LEU A 34 23.58 -5.82 -1.88
CA LEU A 34 22.52 -6.81 -1.97
C LEU A 34 21.16 -6.15 -2.21
N LEU A 35 20.84 -5.10 -1.45
CA LEU A 35 19.56 -4.40 -1.54
C LEU A 35 19.44 -3.59 -2.85
N GLN A 36 20.52 -2.93 -3.30
CA GLN A 36 20.54 -2.24 -4.60
C GLN A 36 20.32 -3.21 -5.77
N ASN A 37 20.90 -4.41 -5.71
CA ASN A 37 20.72 -5.43 -6.74
C ASN A 37 19.30 -6.01 -6.75
N HIS A 38 18.68 -6.19 -5.57
CA HIS A 38 17.32 -6.72 -5.46
C HIS A 38 16.24 -5.67 -5.79
N CYS A 39 16.49 -4.40 -5.46
CA CYS A 39 15.55 -3.29 -5.70
C CYS A 39 16.18 -2.21 -6.60
N PRO A 40 16.48 -2.50 -7.88
CA PRO A 40 17.20 -1.58 -8.77
C PRO A 40 16.39 -0.33 -9.13
N ASN A 41 15.06 -0.36 -9.00
CA ASN A 41 14.18 0.76 -9.33
C ASN A 41 13.84 1.62 -8.10
N THR A 42 14.38 1.26 -6.93
CA THR A 42 14.04 1.87 -5.65
C THR A 42 15.23 2.64 -5.08
N PRO A 43 15.10 3.95 -4.81
CA PRO A 43 16.18 4.71 -4.20
C PRO A 43 16.41 4.26 -2.76
N LEU A 44 17.66 3.99 -2.39
CA LEU A 44 18.05 3.68 -1.02
C LEU A 44 18.36 4.98 -0.27
N GLN A 45 18.02 4.98 1.02
CA GLN A 45 18.38 6.04 1.94
C GLN A 45 18.73 5.51 3.33
N LEU A 46 19.60 6.22 4.03
CA LEU A 46 20.04 5.92 5.39
C LEU A 46 19.56 7.01 6.36
N LEU A 47 18.87 6.58 7.42
CA LEU A 47 18.55 7.39 8.60
C LEU A 47 19.63 7.20 9.67
N SER A 48 20.39 8.26 9.94
CA SER A 48 21.47 8.25 10.94
C SER A 48 21.49 9.56 11.73
N PRO A 49 21.55 9.52 13.08
CA PRO A 49 21.71 10.72 13.89
C PRO A 49 23.19 11.16 13.97
N LEU A 50 24.08 10.50 13.22
CA LEU A 50 25.52 10.79 13.12
C LEU A 50 26.24 10.83 14.48
N ALA A 51 25.80 10.00 15.44
CA ALA A 51 26.55 9.81 16.69
C ALA A 51 27.96 9.26 16.41
N ASP A 52 28.88 9.44 17.35
CA ASP A 52 30.23 8.87 17.24
C ASP A 52 30.21 7.37 16.95
N GLY A 53 31.25 6.88 16.27
CA GLY A 53 31.46 5.45 16.02
C GLY A 53 30.64 4.90 14.86
N ALA A 54 29.79 3.91 15.14
CA ALA A 54 29.10 3.10 14.13
C ALA A 54 28.22 3.94 13.18
N ASP A 55 27.49 4.91 13.72
CA ASP A 55 26.54 5.71 12.94
C ASP A 55 27.25 6.52 11.84
N ARG A 56 28.42 7.09 12.13
CA ARG A 56 29.26 7.79 11.15
C ARG A 56 29.98 6.85 10.19
N LEU A 57 30.43 5.68 10.66
CA LEU A 57 31.03 4.66 9.78
C LEU A 57 30.04 4.26 8.69
N VAL A 58 28.79 3.95 9.06
CA VAL A 58 27.75 3.55 8.11
C VAL A 58 27.34 4.71 7.22
N ALA A 59 27.26 5.94 7.75
CA ALA A 59 26.99 7.13 6.95
C ALA A 59 28.06 7.37 5.87
N LYS A 60 29.36 7.21 6.20
CA LYS A 60 30.44 7.30 5.21
C LYS A 60 30.31 6.25 4.11
N VAL A 61 30.05 5.00 4.47
CA VAL A 61 29.86 3.92 3.48
C VAL A 61 28.62 4.17 2.62
N ALA A 62 27.54 4.72 3.19
CA ALA A 62 26.36 5.09 2.42
C ALA A 62 26.67 6.16 1.37
N LEU A 63 27.38 7.23 1.75
CA LEU A 63 27.79 8.28 0.82
C LEU A 63 28.71 7.72 -0.29
N GLU A 64 29.65 6.84 0.04
CA GLU A 64 30.52 6.15 -0.94
C GLU A 64 29.75 5.31 -1.97
N GLU A 65 28.63 4.71 -1.56
CA GLU A 65 27.74 3.90 -2.43
C GLU A 65 26.60 4.73 -3.05
N ASN A 66 26.68 6.07 -3.00
CA ASN A 66 25.68 7.02 -3.51
C ASN A 66 24.27 6.85 -2.89
N ILE A 67 24.21 6.42 -1.64
CA ILE A 67 22.97 6.29 -0.87
C ILE A 67 22.65 7.62 -0.19
N GLN A 68 21.38 8.02 -0.22
CA GLN A 68 20.96 9.28 0.36
C GLN A 68 21.08 9.26 1.89
N LEU A 69 21.69 10.30 2.47
CA LEU A 69 21.84 10.43 3.92
C LEU A 69 20.78 11.40 4.47
N ILE A 70 19.97 10.92 5.42
CA ILE A 70 18.97 11.72 6.14
C ILE A 70 19.32 11.72 7.62
N VAL A 71 19.41 12.91 8.21
CA VAL A 71 19.90 13.13 9.56
C VAL A 71 18.78 13.65 10.47
N PRO A 72 18.10 12.78 11.23
CA PRO A 72 17.26 13.18 12.33
C PRO A 72 18.14 13.53 13.55
N LEU A 73 18.08 14.77 14.00
CA LEU A 73 18.78 15.21 15.21
C LEU A 73 17.89 15.00 16.44
N PRO A 74 18.42 14.45 17.55
CA PRO A 74 17.66 14.27 18.79
C PRO A 74 17.26 15.59 19.43
N MET A 75 18.01 16.65 19.15
CA MET A 75 17.83 17.98 19.70
C MET A 75 18.52 18.99 18.77
N LYS A 76 18.34 20.28 19.04
CA LYS A 76 18.94 21.35 18.25
C LYS A 76 20.43 21.12 18.03
N GLN A 77 20.88 21.33 16.79
CA GLN A 77 22.27 21.06 16.37
C GLN A 77 23.30 21.69 17.32
N SER A 78 23.10 22.94 17.75
CA SER A 78 24.03 23.64 18.65
C SER A 78 24.17 22.98 20.03
N ILE A 79 23.16 22.26 20.51
CA ILE A 79 23.17 21.53 21.78
C ILE A 79 23.80 20.16 21.58
N TYR A 80 23.45 19.47 20.49
CA TYR A 80 23.98 18.14 20.18
C TYR A 80 25.49 18.17 19.89
N GLU A 81 25.98 19.24 19.23
CA GLU A 81 27.40 19.46 18.99
C GLU A 81 28.26 19.59 20.26
N GLN A 82 27.65 19.75 21.44
CA GLN A 82 28.36 19.82 22.73
C GLN A 82 28.76 18.44 23.25
N ASP A 83 28.18 17.37 22.71
CA ASP A 83 28.50 15.99 23.09
C ASP A 83 29.77 15.46 22.42
N PHE A 84 30.33 16.24 21.49
CA PHE A 84 31.45 15.83 20.64
C PHE A 84 32.71 16.60 21.00
N ASP A 85 33.84 15.89 21.02
CA ASP A 85 35.15 16.54 21.07
C ASP A 85 35.42 17.34 19.78
N VAL A 86 36.50 18.14 19.79
CA VAL A 86 36.82 19.05 18.68
C VAL A 86 36.96 18.32 17.33
N GLN A 87 37.52 17.11 17.32
CA GLN A 87 37.76 16.34 16.10
C GLN A 87 36.48 15.65 15.63
N SER A 88 35.74 15.03 16.55
CA SER A 88 34.44 14.41 16.35
C SER A 88 33.42 15.44 15.81
N LYS A 89 33.44 16.66 16.33
CA LYS A 89 32.59 17.77 15.87
C LYS A 89 32.89 18.18 14.43
N LYS A 90 34.16 18.14 14.01
CA LYS A 90 34.55 18.43 12.62
C LYS A 90 34.01 17.37 11.67
N GLU A 91 34.21 16.10 11.99
CA GLU A 91 33.69 14.98 11.20
C GLU A 91 32.15 15.00 11.11
N PHE A 92 31.48 15.26 12.24
CA PHE A 92 30.02 15.43 12.28
C PHE A 92 29.54 16.50 11.30
N LYS A 93 30.18 17.69 11.30
CA LYS A 93 29.83 18.79 10.38
C LYS A 93 30.11 18.45 8.92
N GLU A 94 31.20 17.76 8.62
CA GLU A 94 31.54 17.32 7.27
C GLU A 94 30.50 16.34 6.70
N LEU A 95 30.02 15.41 7.52
CA LEU A 95 28.95 14.48 7.14
C LEU A 95 27.59 15.17 7.06
N LEU A 96 27.30 16.07 8.00
CA LEU A 96 26.06 16.83 8.04
C LEU A 96 25.90 17.69 6.77
N ASN A 97 26.98 18.32 6.29
CA ASN A 97 26.98 19.11 5.05
C ASN A 97 26.72 18.27 3.79
N GLN A 98 26.98 16.96 3.83
CA GLN A 98 26.72 16.02 2.73
C GLN A 98 25.33 15.37 2.84
N ALA A 99 24.61 15.58 3.95
CA ALA A 99 23.28 15.02 4.14
C ALA A 99 22.30 15.63 3.13
N ASN A 100 21.49 14.78 2.50
CA ASN A 100 20.41 15.22 1.63
C ASN A 100 19.33 15.95 2.41
N LYS A 101 19.15 15.60 3.69
CA LYS A 101 18.18 16.25 4.57
C LYS A 101 18.57 16.19 6.03
N ILE A 102 18.28 17.28 6.74
CA ILE A 102 18.51 17.45 8.17
C ILE A 102 17.22 17.97 8.79
N PHE A 103 16.80 17.41 9.91
CA PHE A 103 15.70 17.95 10.72
C PHE A 103 15.91 17.59 12.18
N THR A 104 15.31 18.37 13.08
CA THR A 104 15.39 18.14 14.53
C THR A 104 14.07 17.60 15.01
N LEU A 105 14.06 16.53 15.80
CA LEU A 105 12.84 15.98 16.40
C LEU A 105 12.27 16.92 17.47
N PRO A 106 10.94 16.87 17.72
CA PRO A 106 10.34 17.71 18.75
C PRO A 106 10.86 17.28 20.12
N LEU A 107 10.92 18.23 21.05
CA LEU A 107 11.24 17.89 22.42
C LEU A 107 10.11 17.02 22.99
N VAL A 108 10.48 15.88 23.58
CA VAL A 108 9.58 15.05 24.40
C VAL A 108 8.82 15.94 25.39
N GLU A 109 7.52 15.65 25.59
CA GLU A 109 6.64 16.40 26.50
C GLU A 109 7.30 16.62 27.88
N GLY A 110 7.27 17.86 28.36
CA GLY A 110 7.92 18.28 29.61
C GLY A 110 9.41 18.66 29.48
N ASN A 111 10.05 18.38 28.33
CA ASN A 111 11.42 18.82 28.07
C ASN A 111 11.48 20.21 27.43
N THR A 112 12.47 21.00 27.86
CA THR A 112 12.75 22.35 27.36
C THR A 112 14.19 22.41 26.88
N GLU A 113 14.53 23.38 26.03
CA GLU A 113 15.94 23.57 25.61
C GLU A 113 16.88 23.76 26.80
N THR A 114 16.39 24.31 27.93
CA THR A 114 17.17 24.55 29.14
C THR A 114 17.41 23.28 29.96
N ASN A 115 16.44 22.37 30.06
CA ASN A 115 16.54 21.20 30.91
C ASN A 115 17.24 20.00 30.24
N ILE A 116 17.55 20.09 28.95
CA ILE A 116 18.32 19.08 28.20
C ILE A 116 19.79 19.48 27.98
N VAL A 117 20.22 20.67 28.42
CA VAL A 117 21.60 21.14 28.26
C VAL A 117 22.57 20.24 29.02
N GLU A 118 22.22 19.88 30.25
CA GLU A 118 23.03 18.98 31.06
C GLU A 118 22.81 17.51 30.66
N CYS A 119 23.84 16.68 30.83
CA CYS A 119 23.74 15.24 30.61
C CYS A 119 22.88 14.58 31.72
N ASN A 120 21.57 14.57 31.53
CA ASN A 120 20.59 14.05 32.48
C ASN A 120 19.58 13.09 31.81
N ASP A 121 18.60 12.63 32.58
CA ASP A 121 17.56 11.72 32.09
C ASP A 121 16.69 12.36 31.00
N ASN A 122 16.43 13.67 31.04
CA ASN A 122 15.68 14.40 30.01
C ASN A 122 16.41 14.37 28.67
N ARG A 123 17.73 14.61 28.68
CA ARG A 123 18.58 14.47 27.48
C ARG A 123 18.61 13.02 26.99
N THR A 124 18.63 12.05 27.90
CA THR A 124 18.57 10.62 27.58
C THR A 124 17.27 10.23 26.88
N GLN A 125 16.14 10.83 27.27
CA GLN A 125 14.86 10.63 26.56
C GLN A 125 14.90 11.12 25.12
N GLN A 126 15.62 12.22 24.82
CA GLN A 126 15.77 12.69 23.43
C GLN A 126 16.56 11.70 22.57
N TYR A 127 17.60 11.06 23.12
CA TYR A 127 18.29 9.97 22.43
C TYR A 127 17.42 8.73 22.26
N ALA A 128 16.58 8.41 23.26
CA ALA A 128 15.62 7.32 23.15
C ALA A 128 14.61 7.61 22.02
N LEU A 129 14.11 8.84 21.93
CA LEU A 129 13.19 9.28 20.90
C LEU A 129 13.80 9.16 19.50
N VAL A 130 15.01 9.66 19.27
CA VAL A 130 15.65 9.55 17.94
C VAL A 130 15.92 8.10 17.55
N GLY A 131 16.33 7.26 18.50
CA GLY A 131 16.53 5.83 18.27
C GLY A 131 15.21 5.12 17.91
N ALA A 132 14.14 5.41 18.67
CA ALA A 132 12.81 4.88 18.39
C ALA A 132 12.28 5.35 17.03
N PHE A 133 12.47 6.63 16.69
CA PHE A 133 12.11 7.20 15.40
C PHE A 133 12.82 6.45 14.25
N ILE A 134 14.15 6.30 14.29
CA ILE A 134 14.92 5.60 13.26
C ILE A 134 14.46 4.14 13.12
N ALA A 135 14.27 3.44 14.24
CA ALA A 135 13.81 2.06 14.23
C ALA A 135 12.39 1.93 13.64
N ARG A 136 11.49 2.85 13.97
CA ARG A 136 10.12 2.86 13.48
C ARG A 136 10.05 3.15 11.98
N HIS A 137 10.82 4.11 11.50
CA HIS A 137 10.73 4.63 10.14
C HIS A 137 11.64 3.90 9.13
N SER A 138 12.52 3.01 9.59
CA SER A 138 13.31 2.17 8.69
C SER A 138 12.54 0.91 8.27
N HIS A 139 12.76 0.45 7.03
CA HIS A 139 12.36 -0.90 6.62
C HIS A 139 13.29 -1.93 7.28
N ILE A 140 14.61 -1.64 7.28
CA ILE A 140 15.64 -2.49 7.87
C ILE A 140 16.46 -1.66 8.84
N LEU A 141 16.65 -2.14 10.07
CA LEU A 141 17.55 -1.51 11.04
C LEU A 141 18.91 -2.21 11.00
N LEU A 142 19.96 -1.50 10.61
CA LEU A 142 21.34 -1.94 10.78
C LEU A 142 21.75 -1.75 12.25
N ALA A 143 22.25 -2.81 12.88
CA ALA A 143 22.70 -2.78 14.27
C ALA A 143 24.17 -3.21 14.36
N LEU A 144 25.08 -2.26 14.50
CA LEU A 144 26.51 -2.53 14.74
C LEU A 144 26.72 -2.72 16.25
N TRP A 145 26.50 -3.95 16.71
CA TRP A 145 26.26 -4.24 18.11
C TRP A 145 26.79 -5.63 18.50
N ASP A 146 27.29 -5.75 19.73
CA ASP A 146 27.88 -6.96 20.32
C ASP A 146 26.85 -8.02 20.74
N GLY A 147 25.55 -7.73 20.62
CA GLY A 147 24.49 -8.64 21.03
C GLY A 147 24.20 -8.66 22.54
N ILE A 148 24.88 -7.82 23.34
CA ILE A 148 24.72 -7.81 24.79
C ILE A 148 23.61 -6.85 25.20
N PRO A 149 22.49 -7.34 25.78
CA PRO A 149 21.33 -6.52 26.11
C PRO A 149 21.58 -5.73 27.41
N LEU A 150 22.30 -4.62 27.30
CA LEU A 150 22.46 -3.69 28.42
C LEU A 150 21.14 -2.95 28.70
N ASP A 151 20.67 -2.94 29.95
CA ASP A 151 19.42 -2.25 30.35
C ASP A 151 19.60 -0.74 30.59
N LYS A 152 20.52 -0.11 29.85
CA LYS A 152 20.71 1.34 29.86
C LYS A 152 19.65 1.99 28.96
N MET A 153 19.00 3.04 29.45
CA MET A 153 18.06 3.83 28.66
C MET A 153 18.77 4.41 27.43
N ALA A 154 18.07 4.47 26.29
CA ALA A 154 18.56 4.99 25.01
C ALA A 154 19.79 4.29 24.39
N GLY A 155 20.20 3.12 24.89
CA GLY A 155 21.31 2.36 24.29
C GLY A 155 20.91 1.59 23.02
N THR A 156 21.91 1.15 22.25
CA THR A 156 21.75 0.32 21.03
C THR A 156 20.83 -0.89 21.26
N ALA A 157 20.98 -1.58 22.39
CA ALA A 157 20.14 -2.72 22.74
C ALA A 157 18.65 -2.35 22.92
N GLN A 158 18.34 -1.16 23.43
CA GLN A 158 16.95 -0.69 23.55
C GLN A 158 16.36 -0.34 22.18
N VAL A 159 17.15 0.22 21.26
CA VAL A 159 16.70 0.51 19.89
C VAL A 159 16.41 -0.78 19.13
N VAL A 160 17.29 -1.79 19.25
CA VAL A 160 17.07 -3.14 18.69
C VAL A 160 15.83 -3.78 19.31
N LYS A 161 15.68 -3.73 20.64
CA LYS A 161 14.49 -4.25 21.34
C LYS A 161 13.22 -3.54 20.87
N PHE A 162 13.26 -2.23 20.71
CA PHE A 162 12.13 -1.46 20.22
C PHE A 162 11.75 -1.91 18.82
N LYS A 163 12.69 -1.99 17.87
CA LYS A 163 12.45 -2.51 16.52
C LYS A 163 11.74 -3.87 16.52
N LEU A 164 12.18 -4.79 17.38
CA LEU A 164 11.68 -6.16 17.44
C LEU A 164 10.38 -6.32 18.25
N THR A 165 10.07 -5.42 19.18
CA THR A 165 8.98 -5.62 20.17
C THR A 165 7.98 -4.47 20.27
N GLY A 166 8.27 -3.31 19.70
CA GLY A 166 7.46 -2.10 19.83
C GLY A 166 7.58 -1.40 21.19
N TYR A 167 8.47 -1.89 22.06
CA TYR A 167 8.63 -1.39 23.41
C TYR A 167 10.05 -0.88 23.65
N MET A 168 10.16 0.31 24.23
CA MET A 168 11.41 0.91 24.68
C MET A 168 11.23 1.41 26.12
N LYS A 169 12.18 1.08 26.99
CA LYS A 169 12.14 1.55 28.39
C LYS A 169 12.35 3.06 28.44
N GLY A 170 11.45 3.78 29.13
CA GLY A 170 11.55 5.23 29.34
C GLY A 170 11.01 6.10 28.20
N LEU A 171 10.51 5.50 27.13
CA LEU A 171 9.85 6.24 26.06
C LEU A 171 8.37 6.50 26.43
N SER A 172 7.89 7.73 26.24
CA SER A 172 6.49 8.08 26.52
C SER A 172 5.53 7.25 25.66
N LYS A 173 4.33 6.98 26.19
CA LYS A 173 3.29 6.19 25.50
C LYS A 173 2.90 6.79 24.15
N GLU A 174 2.99 8.10 23.99
CA GLU A 174 2.65 8.78 22.74
C GLU A 174 3.57 8.39 21.57
N TYR A 175 4.83 8.06 21.85
CA TYR A 175 5.80 7.64 20.83
C TYR A 175 5.88 6.12 20.66
N LEU A 176 5.13 5.36 21.46
CA LEU A 176 5.01 3.92 21.29
C LEU A 176 3.96 3.62 20.22
N PRO A 177 4.18 2.63 19.33
CA PRO A 177 3.13 2.16 18.44
C PRO A 177 1.91 1.72 19.26
N PRO A 178 0.68 2.06 18.84
CA PRO A 178 -0.52 1.56 19.51
C PRO A 178 -0.54 0.04 19.41
N LYS A 179 -0.54 -0.62 20.57
CA LYS A 179 -0.36 -2.07 20.66
C LYS A 179 -1.41 -2.67 21.58
N ALA A 180 -2.26 -3.54 21.03
CA ALA A 180 -3.12 -4.39 21.85
C ALA A 180 -2.28 -5.49 22.53
N ALA A 181 -2.79 -6.09 23.61
CA ALA A 181 -2.05 -7.13 24.36
C ALA A 181 -1.61 -8.34 23.50
N LEU A 182 -2.32 -8.62 22.41
CA LEU A 182 -2.04 -9.72 21.49
C LEU A 182 -1.34 -9.28 20.19
N ASP A 183 -1.01 -7.99 20.07
CA ASP A 183 -0.33 -7.48 18.89
C ASP A 183 1.16 -7.85 18.96
N THR A 184 1.69 -8.24 17.81
CA THR A 184 3.12 -8.43 17.62
C THR A 184 3.72 -7.17 17.00
N ALA A 185 5.00 -6.90 17.28
CA ALA A 185 5.67 -5.79 16.62
C ALA A 185 5.93 -6.12 15.16
N ASP A 186 5.70 -5.11 14.34
CA ASP A 186 5.67 -5.19 12.89
C ASP A 186 6.34 -3.95 12.30
N MET A 187 7.62 -3.81 12.64
CA MET A 187 8.48 -2.71 12.20
C MET A 187 9.62 -3.20 11.31
N GLY A 188 9.64 -4.47 10.91
CA GLY A 188 10.66 -5.04 10.03
C GLY A 188 11.90 -5.60 10.74
N PRO A 189 12.86 -6.17 9.97
CA PRO A 189 14.01 -6.90 10.50
C PRO A 189 15.13 -5.99 11.03
N VAL A 190 15.99 -6.59 11.87
CA VAL A 190 17.28 -6.02 12.28
C VAL A 190 18.41 -6.81 11.62
N CYS A 191 19.26 -6.13 10.86
CA CYS A 191 20.53 -6.68 10.38
C CYS A 191 21.61 -6.37 11.42
N GLN A 192 21.86 -7.32 12.32
CA GLN A 192 22.95 -7.22 13.28
C GLN A 192 24.28 -7.55 12.59
N ILE A 193 25.22 -6.62 12.67
CA ILE A 193 26.63 -6.85 12.34
C ILE A 193 27.37 -6.88 13.67
N MET A 194 28.00 -8.01 13.98
CA MET A 194 28.70 -8.19 15.25
C MET A 194 29.84 -7.18 15.36
N THR A 195 29.77 -6.29 16.36
CA THR A 195 30.74 -5.21 16.56
C THR A 195 31.22 -5.21 18.01
N ALA A 196 32.52 -5.38 18.21
CA ALA A 196 33.15 -5.28 19.52
C ALA A 196 33.40 -3.82 19.91
N ARG A 197 33.33 -3.55 21.22
CA ARG A 197 33.76 -2.27 21.81
C ARG A 197 35.27 -2.25 21.98
N SER A 198 35.85 -1.06 21.99
CA SER A 198 37.26 -0.78 22.32
C SER A 198 37.77 -1.53 23.57
N THR A 199 36.90 -1.77 24.55
CA THR A 199 37.22 -2.33 25.87
C THR A 199 37.16 -3.87 25.96
N LYS A 200 36.73 -4.61 24.93
CA LYS A 200 36.57 -6.07 24.99
C LYS A 200 37.21 -6.78 23.79
N SER A 201 37.99 -7.84 24.04
CA SER A 201 38.82 -8.51 23.02
C SER A 201 38.20 -9.77 22.37
N GLU A 202 37.22 -10.45 22.98
CA GLU A 202 36.85 -11.84 22.62
C GLU A 202 35.60 -12.01 21.73
N TYR A 203 35.42 -11.21 20.67
CA TYR A 203 34.28 -11.38 19.74
C TYR A 203 34.71 -11.58 18.28
N THR A 204 34.01 -12.46 17.56
CA THR A 204 34.10 -12.57 16.10
C THR A 204 33.39 -11.37 15.47
N VAL A 205 34.17 -10.43 14.94
CA VAL A 205 33.63 -9.19 14.36
C VAL A 205 33.28 -9.37 12.89
N GLY A 206 32.15 -8.78 12.48
CA GLY A 206 31.66 -8.82 11.10
C GLY A 206 30.76 -10.01 10.76
N ASP A 207 30.44 -10.87 11.73
CA ASP A 207 29.38 -11.87 11.59
C ASP A 207 28.03 -11.17 11.45
N ILE A 208 27.21 -11.61 10.49
CA ILE A 208 25.89 -11.03 10.23
C ILE A 208 24.81 -11.97 10.77
N LYS A 209 23.89 -11.41 11.55
CA LYS A 209 22.69 -12.08 12.04
C LYS A 209 21.46 -11.25 11.72
N ILE A 210 20.45 -11.88 11.15
CA ILE A 210 19.16 -11.25 10.86
C ILE A 210 18.20 -11.61 11.99
N LEU A 211 17.83 -10.60 12.77
CA LEU A 211 16.85 -10.73 13.84
C LEU A 211 15.48 -10.37 13.30
N LEU A 212 14.53 -11.30 13.38
CA LEU A 212 13.20 -11.13 12.83
C LEU A 212 12.18 -10.94 13.96
N PRO A 213 11.21 -10.02 13.81
CA PRO A 213 10.09 -9.94 14.74
C PRO A 213 9.31 -11.26 14.73
N ASN A 214 9.22 -11.93 15.87
CA ASN A 214 8.39 -13.13 16.09
C ASN A 214 8.75 -14.38 15.26
N ASN A 215 9.86 -14.36 14.52
CA ASN A 215 10.36 -15.49 13.73
C ASN A 215 11.73 -15.93 14.25
N LYS A 216 12.18 -17.12 13.82
CA LYS A 216 13.54 -17.58 14.12
C LYS A 216 14.56 -16.67 13.44
N ASN A 217 15.58 -16.28 14.19
CA ASN A 217 16.70 -15.51 13.66
C ASN A 217 17.44 -16.33 12.59
N SER A 218 17.98 -15.65 11.60
CA SER A 218 18.72 -16.24 10.49
C SER A 218 20.16 -15.70 10.46
N SER A 219 21.09 -16.47 9.88
CA SER A 219 22.43 -15.97 9.55
C SER A 219 22.60 -15.76 8.03
N GLU A 220 21.56 -16.04 7.24
CA GLU A 220 21.54 -15.85 5.80
C GLU A 220 21.13 -14.41 5.49
N LEU A 221 21.95 -13.72 4.69
CA LEU A 221 21.74 -12.31 4.38
C LEU A 221 20.51 -12.12 3.48
N GLU A 222 20.22 -13.13 2.66
CA GLU A 222 19.06 -13.23 1.77
C GLU A 222 17.74 -13.18 2.54
N THR A 223 17.74 -13.46 3.85
CA THR A 223 16.56 -13.29 4.72
C THR A 223 16.10 -11.82 4.81
N LEU A 224 16.95 -10.84 4.48
CA LEU A 224 16.56 -9.43 4.37
C LEU A 224 15.68 -9.13 3.15
N LEU A 225 15.68 -10.01 2.14
CA LEU A 225 14.94 -9.82 0.89
C LEU A 225 13.47 -10.23 1.05
N ILE A 226 12.79 -9.56 1.98
CA ILE A 226 11.39 -9.84 2.29
C ILE A 226 10.49 -9.54 1.08
N PRO A 227 9.37 -10.28 0.87
CA PRO A 227 8.49 -10.11 -0.28
C PRO A 227 8.00 -8.68 -0.49
N GLU A 228 7.85 -7.92 0.58
CA GLU A 228 7.43 -6.52 0.62
C GLU A 228 8.36 -5.61 -0.20
N LEU A 229 9.67 -5.90 -0.20
CA LEU A 229 10.65 -5.13 -0.98
C LEU A 229 10.44 -5.31 -2.49
N THR A 230 10.00 -6.50 -2.91
CA THR A 230 9.71 -6.77 -4.32
C THR A 230 8.46 -6.02 -4.78
N SER A 231 7.44 -5.93 -3.92
CA SER A 231 6.24 -5.13 -4.19
C SER A 231 6.54 -3.63 -4.26
N LEU A 232 7.40 -3.15 -3.35
CA LEU A 232 7.90 -1.78 -3.34
C LEU A 232 8.64 -1.44 -4.64
N ASP A 233 9.57 -2.29 -5.07
CA ASP A 233 10.33 -2.09 -6.30
C ASP A 233 9.43 -2.14 -7.54
N GLN A 234 8.48 -3.07 -7.57
CA GLN A 234 7.50 -3.17 -8.65
C GLN A 234 6.62 -1.91 -8.76
N PHE A 235 6.22 -1.31 -7.64
CA PHE A 235 5.51 -0.02 -7.63
C PHE A 235 6.39 1.08 -8.24
N ASN A 236 7.64 1.21 -7.78
CA ASN A 236 8.56 2.23 -8.29
C ASN A 236 8.85 2.06 -9.79
N LEU A 237 9.02 0.81 -10.26
CA LEU A 237 9.15 0.49 -11.69
C LEU A 237 7.92 0.94 -12.49
N ASP A 238 6.71 0.66 -11.98
CA ASP A 238 5.47 1.07 -12.66
C ASP A 238 5.30 2.60 -12.69
N VAL A 239 5.71 3.30 -11.62
CA VAL A 239 5.75 4.77 -11.61
C VAL A 239 6.67 5.30 -12.70
N GLN A 240 7.87 4.73 -12.84
CA GLN A 240 8.81 5.14 -13.89
C GLN A 240 8.27 4.84 -15.29
N LYS A 241 7.56 3.72 -15.47
CA LYS A 241 7.10 3.24 -16.77
C LYS A 241 5.83 3.91 -17.27
N TYR A 242 4.87 4.20 -16.40
CA TYR A 242 3.52 4.60 -16.82
C TYR A 242 3.11 6.01 -16.39
N THR A 243 3.80 6.62 -15.43
CA THR A 243 3.44 7.98 -14.98
C THR A 243 4.07 9.04 -15.88
N ASN A 244 3.33 9.50 -16.88
CA ASN A 244 3.68 10.74 -17.59
C ASN A 244 3.57 11.92 -16.61
N LYS A 245 4.50 12.89 -16.68
CA LYS A 245 4.68 14.03 -15.75
C LYS A 245 3.44 14.92 -15.46
N SER A 246 2.27 14.65 -16.04
CA SER A 246 1.02 15.37 -15.78
C SER A 246 0.25 14.74 -14.62
N GLN A 247 0.60 15.14 -13.39
CA GLN A 247 -0.06 14.76 -12.12
C GLN A 247 -1.47 15.35 -12.00
N SER A 248 -2.42 14.88 -12.82
CA SER A 248 -3.82 15.34 -12.81
C SER A 248 -4.50 15.09 -11.46
N SER A 249 -4.23 13.95 -10.82
CA SER A 249 -4.90 13.57 -9.56
C SER A 249 -4.49 14.44 -8.35
N GLN A 250 -3.25 14.93 -8.30
CA GLN A 250 -2.81 15.84 -7.24
C GLN A 250 -3.55 17.17 -7.28
N LYS A 251 -3.91 17.63 -8.49
CA LYS A 251 -4.65 18.88 -8.67
C LYS A 251 -6.00 18.80 -7.96
N HIS A 252 -6.70 17.68 -7.99
CA HIS A 252 -8.04 17.60 -7.40
C HIS A 252 -8.06 17.47 -5.88
N LEU A 253 -6.99 16.96 -5.26
CA LEU A 253 -6.94 16.72 -3.82
C LEU A 253 -6.78 18.02 -3.01
N LEU A 254 -5.92 18.94 -3.47
CA LEU A 254 -5.54 20.12 -2.68
C LEU A 254 -6.44 21.35 -2.92
N PRO A 255 -6.66 22.19 -1.90
CA PRO A 255 -7.23 23.52 -2.06
C PRO A 255 -6.41 24.37 -3.06
N PRO A 256 -7.03 25.27 -3.84
CA PRO A 256 -6.31 26.13 -4.79
C PRO A 256 -5.16 26.92 -4.17
N LYS A 257 -5.36 27.51 -2.98
CA LYS A 257 -4.31 28.25 -2.25
C LYS A 257 -3.12 27.38 -1.85
N LEU A 258 -3.37 26.16 -1.38
CA LEU A 258 -2.31 25.20 -1.03
C LEU A 258 -1.60 24.67 -2.28
N ARG A 259 -2.29 24.64 -3.41
CA ARG A 259 -1.73 24.26 -4.71
C ARG A 259 -0.78 25.33 -5.24
N GLU A 260 -1.11 26.60 -5.04
CA GLU A 260 -0.22 27.72 -5.40
C GLU A 260 1.03 27.74 -4.50
N ALA A 261 0.88 27.38 -3.22
CA ALA A 261 1.99 27.24 -2.27
C ALA A 261 2.76 25.92 -2.37
N LEU A 262 2.42 24.99 -3.29
CA LEU A 262 3.08 23.69 -3.44
C LEU A 262 4.61 23.77 -3.50
N PRO A 263 5.22 24.70 -4.25
CA PRO A 263 6.68 24.84 -4.31
C PRO A 263 7.31 25.18 -2.95
N ASP A 264 6.55 25.86 -2.07
CA ASP A 264 6.99 26.34 -0.76
C ASP A 264 6.66 25.37 0.39
N LEU A 265 5.97 24.26 0.10
CA LEU A 265 5.67 23.21 1.09
C LEU A 265 6.93 22.40 1.42
N ALA A 266 7.02 21.86 2.64
CA ALA A 266 8.12 21.00 3.04
C ALA A 266 8.32 19.85 2.03
N PRO A 267 9.57 19.55 1.62
CA PRO A 267 9.86 18.53 0.60
C PRO A 267 9.28 17.15 0.92
N GLY A 268 9.05 16.88 2.21
CA GLY A 268 8.42 15.66 2.68
C GLY A 268 6.96 15.51 2.28
N PHE A 269 6.18 16.57 2.53
CA PHE A 269 4.78 16.62 2.16
C PHE A 269 4.62 16.59 0.63
N GLN A 270 5.51 17.26 -0.10
CA GLN A 270 5.55 17.17 -1.57
C GLN A 270 5.79 15.73 -2.06
N ASN A 271 6.69 14.97 -1.43
CA ASN A 271 6.92 13.57 -1.78
C ASN A 271 5.68 12.70 -1.51
N LEU A 272 5.03 12.90 -0.37
CA LEU A 272 3.82 12.16 0.00
C LEU A 272 2.70 12.41 -1.03
N LEU A 273 2.47 13.66 -1.42
CA LEU A 273 1.55 14.03 -2.52
C LEU A 273 1.98 13.45 -3.87
N GLY A 274 3.30 13.47 -4.15
CA GLY A 274 3.97 12.85 -5.29
C GLY A 274 3.55 11.40 -5.49
N VAL A 275 3.72 10.62 -4.43
CA VAL A 275 3.40 9.19 -4.42
C VAL A 275 1.89 8.96 -4.44
N PHE A 276 1.10 9.72 -3.69
CA PHE A 276 -0.37 9.64 -3.73
C PHE A 276 -0.90 9.79 -5.16
N GLY A 277 -0.44 10.83 -5.87
CA GLY A 277 -0.85 11.08 -7.25
C GLY A 277 -0.50 9.91 -8.17
N SER A 278 0.72 9.39 -8.04
CA SER A 278 1.20 8.27 -8.84
C SER A 278 0.43 6.98 -8.55
N ALA A 279 0.19 6.66 -7.27
CA ALA A 279 -0.59 5.50 -6.85
C ALA A 279 -2.03 5.56 -7.38
N ASN A 280 -2.69 6.71 -7.24
CA ASN A 280 -4.07 6.89 -7.72
C ASN A 280 -4.19 6.79 -9.25
N ASP A 281 -3.25 7.40 -9.98
CA ASP A 281 -3.24 7.35 -11.45
C ASP A 281 -2.95 5.93 -11.96
N LEU A 282 -2.00 5.22 -11.36
CA LEU A 282 -1.71 3.82 -11.69
C LEU A 282 -2.89 2.90 -11.36
N ALA A 283 -3.54 3.09 -10.21
CA ALA A 283 -4.73 2.32 -9.83
C ALA A 283 -5.84 2.45 -10.88
N LYS A 284 -6.14 3.68 -11.32
CA LYS A 284 -7.12 3.94 -12.40
C LYS A 284 -6.69 3.33 -13.73
N TYR A 285 -5.42 3.48 -14.10
CA TYR A 285 -4.87 2.93 -15.33
C TYR A 285 -5.03 1.41 -15.41
N PHE A 286 -4.59 0.69 -14.37
CA PHE A 286 -4.74 -0.77 -14.33
C PHE A 286 -6.20 -1.20 -14.18
N GLN A 287 -7.05 -0.42 -13.50
CA GLN A 287 -8.48 -0.73 -13.38
C GLN A 287 -9.17 -0.69 -14.74
N ILE A 288 -8.87 0.31 -15.58
CA ILE A 288 -9.39 0.40 -16.95
C ILE A 288 -8.93 -0.81 -17.77
N LYS A 289 -7.65 -1.18 -17.66
CA LYS A 289 -7.11 -2.36 -18.36
C LYS A 289 -7.81 -3.65 -17.92
N VAL A 290 -7.94 -3.89 -16.61
CA VAL A 290 -8.62 -5.09 -16.10
C VAL A 290 -10.06 -5.15 -16.62
N LYS A 291 -10.81 -4.05 -16.58
CA LYS A 291 -12.18 -3.99 -17.13
C LYS A 291 -12.22 -4.30 -18.63
N TYR A 292 -11.32 -3.70 -19.40
CA TYR A 292 -11.23 -3.93 -20.85
C TYR A 292 -10.90 -5.38 -21.17
N PHE A 293 -9.91 -5.98 -20.50
CA PHE A 293 -9.56 -7.39 -20.71
C PHE A 293 -10.69 -8.33 -20.28
N SER A 294 -11.32 -8.09 -19.13
CA SER A 294 -12.48 -8.87 -18.67
C SER A 294 -13.63 -8.81 -19.67
N PHE A 295 -13.94 -7.63 -20.21
CA PHE A 295 -14.98 -7.46 -21.23
C PHE A 295 -14.61 -8.14 -22.55
N THR A 296 -13.34 -8.09 -22.95
CA THR A 296 -12.84 -8.76 -24.17
C THR A 296 -12.96 -10.28 -24.04
N VAL A 297 -12.54 -10.86 -22.91
CA VAL A 297 -12.69 -12.30 -22.63
C VAL A 297 -14.17 -12.69 -22.63
N LEU A 298 -15.02 -11.91 -21.96
CA LEU A 298 -16.48 -12.15 -21.94
C LEU A 298 -17.07 -12.15 -23.36
N THR A 299 -16.66 -11.20 -24.20
CA THR A 299 -17.10 -11.10 -25.60
C THR A 299 -16.63 -12.29 -26.42
N MET A 300 -15.39 -12.73 -26.23
CA MET A 300 -14.86 -13.94 -26.88
C MET A 300 -15.64 -15.19 -26.45
N THR A 301 -15.95 -15.34 -25.17
CA THR A 301 -16.76 -16.46 -24.67
C THR A 301 -18.17 -16.44 -25.25
N PHE A 302 -18.80 -15.27 -25.35
CA PHE A 302 -20.10 -15.13 -26.01
C PHE A 302 -20.06 -15.52 -27.50
N LEU A 303 -19.04 -15.04 -28.24
CA LEU A 303 -18.85 -15.41 -29.64
C LEU A 303 -18.59 -16.92 -29.80
N MET A 304 -17.83 -17.52 -28.88
CA MET A 304 -17.61 -18.97 -28.88
C MET A 304 -18.92 -19.74 -28.77
N ILE A 305 -19.86 -19.32 -27.91
CA ILE A 305 -21.19 -19.96 -27.79
C ILE A 305 -21.95 -19.84 -29.13
N ILE A 306 -21.90 -18.69 -29.80
CA ILE A 306 -22.54 -18.50 -31.10
C ILE A 306 -21.92 -19.41 -32.16
N PHE A 307 -20.59 -19.44 -32.30
CA PHE A 307 -19.93 -20.25 -33.33
C PHE A 307 -20.10 -21.74 -33.09
N TYR A 308 -20.01 -22.19 -31.83
CA TYR A 308 -20.30 -23.57 -31.47
C TYR A 308 -21.75 -23.94 -31.80
N GLY A 309 -22.71 -23.12 -31.37
CA GLY A 309 -24.12 -23.34 -31.66
C GLY A 309 -24.43 -23.33 -33.17
N TRP A 310 -23.80 -22.46 -33.94
CA TRP A 310 -23.94 -22.42 -35.40
C TRP A 310 -23.45 -23.72 -36.05
N TYR A 311 -22.29 -24.20 -35.62
CA TYR A 311 -21.74 -25.47 -36.07
C TYR A 311 -22.64 -26.66 -35.68
N SER A 312 -23.13 -26.68 -34.43
CA SER A 312 -23.91 -27.80 -33.88
C SER A 312 -25.39 -27.82 -34.27
N SER A 313 -25.93 -26.73 -34.82
CA SER A 313 -27.36 -26.65 -35.12
C SER A 313 -27.64 -26.33 -36.58
N ILE A 314 -26.83 -25.50 -37.24
CA ILE A 314 -27.17 -25.00 -38.58
C ILE A 314 -26.37 -25.69 -39.67
N ASN A 315 -25.03 -25.69 -39.59
CA ASN A 315 -24.18 -26.14 -40.69
C ASN A 315 -22.98 -26.98 -40.22
N HIS A 316 -23.25 -28.26 -39.93
CA HIS A 316 -22.25 -29.22 -39.44
C HIS A 316 -21.16 -29.56 -40.47
N GLU A 317 -21.46 -29.44 -41.76
CA GLU A 317 -20.55 -29.85 -42.83
C GLU A 317 -19.41 -28.84 -43.05
N GLN A 318 -19.54 -27.61 -42.55
CA GLN A 318 -18.52 -26.57 -42.68
C GLN A 318 -17.67 -26.44 -41.39
N PRO A 319 -16.43 -26.95 -41.37
CA PRO A 319 -15.58 -26.94 -40.17
C PRO A 319 -15.05 -25.54 -39.80
N LEU A 320 -15.30 -24.52 -40.63
CA LEU A 320 -14.82 -23.15 -40.41
C LEU A 320 -15.30 -22.58 -39.07
N ALA A 321 -16.58 -22.78 -38.71
CA ALA A 321 -17.14 -22.29 -37.45
C ALA A 321 -16.46 -22.94 -36.22
N LEU A 322 -16.15 -24.25 -36.31
CA LEU A 322 -15.41 -24.97 -35.29
C LEU A 322 -13.95 -24.46 -35.18
N GLY A 323 -13.32 -24.16 -36.31
CA GLY A 323 -11.99 -23.55 -36.36
C GLY A 323 -11.95 -22.17 -35.70
N ILE A 324 -12.95 -21.32 -35.95
CA ILE A 324 -13.07 -19.99 -35.30
C ILE A 324 -13.29 -20.15 -33.79
N TYR A 325 -14.15 -21.08 -33.37
CA TYR A 325 -14.36 -21.40 -31.95
C TYR A 325 -13.03 -21.79 -31.27
N ALA A 326 -12.26 -22.71 -31.86
CA ALA A 326 -10.99 -23.16 -31.31
C ALA A 326 -9.96 -22.03 -31.23
N LEU A 327 -9.90 -21.16 -32.25
CA LEU A 327 -9.04 -19.99 -32.26
C LEU A 327 -9.42 -19.00 -31.14
N LEU A 328 -10.70 -18.67 -31.00
CA LEU A 328 -11.19 -17.78 -29.93
C LEU A 328 -10.87 -18.33 -28.55
N PHE A 329 -11.01 -19.64 -28.35
CA PHE A 329 -10.66 -20.30 -27.09
C PHE A 329 -9.17 -20.15 -26.76
N ILE A 330 -8.28 -20.45 -27.72
CA ILE A 330 -6.83 -20.33 -27.53
C ILE A 330 -6.44 -18.88 -27.23
N VAL A 331 -6.96 -17.92 -28.01
CA VAL A 331 -6.65 -16.50 -27.81
C VAL A 331 -7.15 -16.01 -26.45
N SER A 332 -8.36 -16.40 -26.05
CA SER A 332 -8.92 -16.06 -24.72
C SER A 332 -8.06 -16.65 -23.59
N ALA A 333 -7.66 -17.92 -23.69
CA ALA A 333 -6.80 -18.57 -22.70
C ALA A 333 -5.42 -17.90 -22.59
N CYS A 334 -4.80 -17.56 -23.73
CA CYS A 334 -3.54 -16.81 -23.79
C CYS A 334 -3.67 -15.43 -23.15
N LEU A 335 -4.77 -14.71 -23.42
CA LEU A 335 -5.05 -13.38 -22.87
C LEU A 335 -5.18 -13.44 -21.34
N VAL A 336 -5.92 -14.44 -20.83
CA VAL A 336 -6.07 -14.70 -19.40
C VAL A 336 -4.73 -15.02 -18.74
N GLY A 337 -3.92 -15.89 -19.36
CA GLY A 337 -2.57 -16.21 -18.90
C GLY A 337 -1.68 -14.98 -18.84
N PHE A 338 -1.71 -14.14 -19.86
CA PHE A 338 -0.96 -12.89 -19.92
C PHE A 338 -1.36 -11.90 -18.82
N VAL A 339 -2.66 -11.69 -18.58
CA VAL A 339 -3.15 -10.78 -17.53
C VAL A 339 -2.78 -11.29 -16.14
N LYS A 340 -2.83 -12.62 -15.91
CA LYS A 340 -2.38 -13.24 -14.65
C LYS A 340 -0.89 -13.09 -14.46
N TRP A 341 -0.09 -13.33 -15.50
CA TRP A 341 1.37 -13.17 -15.47
C TRP A 341 1.78 -11.73 -15.16
N GLN A 342 1.08 -10.75 -15.72
CA GLN A 342 1.32 -9.33 -15.46
C GLN A 342 0.77 -8.82 -14.11
N ARG A 343 0.03 -9.66 -13.37
CA ARG A 343 -0.55 -9.37 -12.04
C ARG A 343 -1.39 -8.09 -11.99
N TYR A 344 -2.10 -7.74 -13.07
CA TYR A 344 -2.85 -6.47 -13.14
C TYR A 344 -3.90 -6.35 -12.03
N HIS A 345 -4.59 -7.44 -11.67
CA HIS A 345 -5.57 -7.42 -10.59
C HIS A 345 -4.92 -7.03 -9.25
N THR A 346 -3.79 -7.64 -8.89
CA THR A 346 -3.07 -7.29 -7.66
C THR A 346 -2.66 -5.82 -7.67
N LYS A 347 -2.12 -5.32 -8.79
CA LYS A 347 -1.71 -3.91 -8.95
C LYS A 347 -2.87 -2.92 -8.72
N VAL A 348 -4.07 -3.23 -9.20
CA VAL A 348 -5.26 -2.38 -8.97
C VAL A 348 -5.57 -2.27 -7.48
N LEU A 349 -5.61 -3.41 -6.78
CA LEU A 349 -5.93 -3.44 -5.35
C LEU A 349 -4.88 -2.67 -4.55
N ASP A 350 -3.62 -3.03 -4.77
CA ASP A 350 -2.46 -2.54 -4.05
C ASP A 350 -2.25 -1.04 -4.20
N TYR A 351 -2.36 -0.51 -5.42
CA TYR A 351 -2.15 0.91 -5.68
C TYR A 351 -3.33 1.77 -5.23
N ARG A 352 -4.56 1.22 -5.28
CA ARG A 352 -5.74 1.89 -4.71
C ARG A 352 -5.59 2.01 -3.20
N THR A 353 -5.27 0.92 -2.51
CA THR A 353 -5.11 0.90 -1.05
C THR A 353 -3.96 1.81 -0.58
N LEU A 354 -2.84 1.84 -1.32
CA LEU A 354 -1.79 2.82 -1.07
C LEU A 354 -2.28 4.27 -1.25
N ALA A 355 -3.05 4.55 -2.31
CA ALA A 355 -3.59 5.88 -2.54
C ALA A 355 -4.59 6.31 -1.46
N GLU A 356 -5.49 5.42 -1.03
CA GLU A 356 -6.45 5.70 0.04
C GLU A 356 -5.75 5.90 1.39
N GLY A 357 -4.79 5.06 1.74
CA GLY A 357 -3.99 5.23 2.96
C GLY A 357 -3.22 6.55 2.97
N LEU A 358 -2.60 6.94 1.86
CA LEU A 358 -1.93 8.24 1.73
C LEU A 358 -2.91 9.41 1.78
N ARG A 359 -4.12 9.27 1.20
CA ARG A 359 -5.17 10.30 1.27
C ARG A 359 -5.56 10.60 2.72
N VAL A 360 -5.82 9.56 3.51
CA VAL A 360 -6.11 9.71 4.95
C VAL A 360 -4.94 10.34 5.68
N GLN A 361 -3.70 9.90 5.43
CA GLN A 361 -2.51 10.47 6.05
C GLN A 361 -2.35 11.97 5.74
N ILE A 362 -2.60 12.38 4.49
CA ILE A 362 -2.56 13.79 4.07
C ILE A 362 -3.57 14.61 4.86
N PHE A 363 -4.82 14.17 4.91
CA PHE A 363 -5.86 14.94 5.60
C PHE A 363 -5.68 14.94 7.11
N TRP A 364 -5.17 13.87 7.71
CA TRP A 364 -4.76 13.87 9.11
C TRP A 364 -3.69 14.93 9.39
N HIS A 365 -2.63 15.02 8.58
CA HIS A 365 -1.65 16.09 8.72
C HIS A 365 -2.24 17.49 8.53
N LEU A 366 -3.08 17.68 7.51
CA LEU A 366 -3.72 18.99 7.27
C LEU A 366 -4.66 19.39 8.41
N SER A 367 -5.16 18.41 9.17
CA SER A 367 -6.01 18.62 10.35
C SER A 367 -5.23 18.75 11.65
N GLY A 368 -3.91 18.58 11.61
CA GLY A 368 -3.04 18.64 12.78
C GLY A 368 -2.97 17.36 13.62
N LEU A 369 -3.44 16.22 13.09
CA LEU A 369 -3.28 14.93 13.74
C LEU A 369 -1.86 14.39 13.50
N ASN A 370 -1.21 13.92 14.57
CA ASN A 370 0.14 13.34 14.55
C ASN A 370 0.14 11.80 14.39
N HIS A 371 -0.99 11.25 13.96
CA HIS A 371 -1.18 9.81 13.85
C HIS A 371 -0.62 9.26 12.53
N SER A 372 0.00 8.08 12.60
CA SER A 372 0.45 7.34 11.41
C SER A 372 -0.61 6.33 10.98
N VAL A 373 -1.13 6.47 9.77
CA VAL A 373 -2.08 5.52 9.13
C VAL A 373 -1.59 4.08 9.21
N SER A 374 -0.27 3.87 9.12
CA SER A 374 0.35 2.54 9.19
C SER A 374 0.05 1.76 10.48
N ASP A 375 -0.39 2.43 11.55
CA ASP A 375 -0.71 1.81 12.83
C ASP A 375 -2.19 1.39 12.97
N TYR A 376 -3.09 2.05 12.25
CA TYR A 376 -4.54 1.96 12.48
C TYR A 376 -5.27 0.94 11.58
N TYR A 377 -4.56 0.21 10.72
CA TYR A 377 -5.11 -0.96 10.03
C TYR A 377 -5.36 -2.12 11.00
N LEU A 378 -6.44 -2.88 10.77
CA LEU A 378 -6.82 -4.02 11.61
C LEU A 378 -5.79 -5.15 11.54
N ARG A 379 -5.64 -5.90 12.63
CA ARG A 379 -4.63 -6.96 12.76
C ARG A 379 -4.69 -8.01 11.64
N ASN A 380 -5.88 -8.44 11.22
CA ASN A 380 -6.08 -9.39 10.12
C ASN A 380 -5.73 -8.81 8.73
N GLN A 381 -5.66 -7.49 8.61
CA GLN A 381 -5.28 -6.77 7.38
C GLN A 381 -3.76 -6.48 7.34
N ARG A 382 -3.11 -6.35 8.50
CA ARG A 382 -1.70 -5.93 8.62
C ARG A 382 -0.73 -6.77 7.79
N GLN A 383 -0.89 -8.09 7.76
CA GLN A 383 -0.02 -8.99 6.98
C GLN A 383 -0.17 -8.81 5.47
N GLU A 384 -1.41 -8.64 5.00
CA GLU A 384 -1.71 -8.46 3.58
C GLU A 384 -1.24 -7.07 3.09
N LEU A 385 -1.18 -6.10 4.00
CA LEU A 385 -0.83 -4.70 3.73
C LEU A 385 0.61 -4.34 4.09
N GLY A 386 1.49 -5.31 4.37
CA GLY A 386 2.83 -5.08 4.90
C GLY A 386 3.61 -4.01 4.13
N TRP A 387 3.82 -4.21 2.83
CA TRP A 387 4.58 -3.27 2.00
C TRP A 387 3.93 -1.88 1.87
N ILE A 388 2.60 -1.81 1.87
CA ILE A 388 1.86 -0.54 1.78
C ILE A 388 2.06 0.25 3.07
N ARG A 389 1.93 -0.42 4.22
CA ARG A 389 2.11 0.19 5.54
C ARG A 389 3.54 0.66 5.74
N ASP A 390 4.52 -0.15 5.34
CA ASP A 390 5.94 0.21 5.41
C ASP A 390 6.25 1.37 4.47
N GLY A 391 5.68 1.38 3.25
CA GLY A 391 5.83 2.48 2.31
C GLY A 391 5.23 3.80 2.81
N ILE A 392 4.03 3.76 3.41
CA ILE A 392 3.42 4.94 4.04
C ILE A 392 4.27 5.41 5.23
N ARG A 393 4.75 4.50 6.07
CA ARG A 393 5.58 4.83 7.24
C ARG A 393 6.93 5.43 6.84
N ALA A 394 7.50 4.94 5.74
CA ALA A 394 8.67 5.55 5.13
C ALA A 394 8.32 6.95 4.62
N LEU A 395 7.29 7.14 3.80
CA LEU A 395 6.96 8.50 3.35
C LEU A 395 6.64 9.46 4.50
N ASN A 396 6.08 8.94 5.60
CA ASN A 396 5.74 9.71 6.78
C ASN A 396 6.90 9.94 7.75
N PHE A 397 8.09 10.34 7.28
CA PHE A 397 9.17 10.83 8.15
C PHE A 397 8.90 12.23 8.73
N TYR A 398 7.77 12.84 8.37
CA TYR A 398 7.45 14.24 8.63
C TYR A 398 6.22 14.33 9.51
N ASP A 399 6.37 13.93 10.77
CA ASP A 399 5.41 14.33 11.80
C ASP A 399 5.61 15.82 12.08
N TRP A 400 5.08 16.70 11.21
CA TRP A 400 5.16 18.15 11.42
C TRP A 400 3.84 18.85 11.10
N LEU A 401 3.32 19.52 12.13
CA LEU A 401 2.13 20.36 12.22
C LEU A 401 2.27 21.70 11.45
N GLU A 402 3.34 21.89 10.67
CA GLU A 402 3.69 23.18 10.04
C GLU A 402 2.66 23.66 9.00
N TYR A 403 1.82 22.77 8.48
CA TYR A 403 0.86 23.08 7.42
C TYR A 403 -0.59 22.76 7.81
N GLN A 404 -0.93 22.90 9.08
CA GLN A 404 -2.32 22.84 9.54
C GLN A 404 -3.18 23.82 8.75
N GLN A 405 -4.30 23.33 8.23
CA GLN A 405 -5.31 24.12 7.56
C GLN A 405 -6.46 24.40 8.50
N THR A 406 -7.27 25.41 8.18
CA THR A 406 -8.51 25.64 8.91
C THR A 406 -9.44 24.43 8.75
N LEU A 407 -10.19 24.15 9.81
CA LEU A 407 -11.17 23.06 9.82
C LEU A 407 -12.11 23.13 8.61
N ASP A 408 -12.54 24.33 8.23
CA ASP A 408 -13.41 24.55 7.05
C ASP A 408 -12.79 24.02 5.75
N VAL A 409 -11.48 24.17 5.57
CA VAL A 409 -10.80 23.71 4.35
C VAL A 409 -10.77 22.18 4.31
N VAL A 410 -10.44 21.55 5.44
CA VAL A 410 -10.43 20.09 5.57
C VAL A 410 -11.85 19.53 5.41
N HIS A 411 -12.83 20.11 6.10
CA HIS A 411 -14.23 19.70 6.04
C HIS A 411 -14.77 19.77 4.61
N ASN A 412 -14.53 20.87 3.90
CA ASN A 412 -14.99 21.01 2.52
C ASN A 412 -14.28 20.07 1.53
N ARG A 413 -12.96 19.88 1.67
CA ARG A 413 -12.15 19.12 0.70
C ARG A 413 -12.14 17.62 0.93
N TRP A 414 -12.26 17.20 2.18
CA TRP A 414 -12.30 15.79 2.52
C TRP A 414 -13.74 15.36 2.74
N ILE A 415 -14.39 15.87 3.78
CA ILE A 415 -15.66 15.33 4.26
C ILE A 415 -16.79 15.59 3.26
N MET A 416 -16.98 16.83 2.82
CA MET A 416 -18.07 17.18 1.91
C MET A 416 -17.88 16.59 0.51
N TYR A 417 -16.65 16.66 -0.02
CA TYR A 417 -16.34 16.08 -1.34
C TYR A 417 -16.58 14.56 -1.38
N GLU A 418 -16.11 13.83 -0.37
CA GLU A 418 -16.31 12.38 -0.28
C GLU A 418 -17.78 12.03 -0.06
N LYS A 419 -18.50 12.79 0.81
CA LYS A 419 -19.95 12.63 1.00
C LYS A 419 -20.71 12.66 -0.32
N ASP A 420 -20.48 13.70 -1.12
CA ASP A 420 -21.17 13.90 -2.39
C ASP A 420 -20.79 12.83 -3.42
N TRP A 421 -19.50 12.48 -3.48
CA TRP A 421 -19.00 11.44 -4.37
C TRP A 421 -19.58 10.06 -4.04
N PHE A 422 -19.51 9.62 -2.78
CA PHE A 422 -20.04 8.32 -2.34
C PHE A 422 -21.55 8.23 -2.50
N THR A 423 -22.29 9.31 -2.23
CA THR A 423 -23.73 9.37 -2.42
C THR A 423 -24.09 9.21 -3.89
N LYS A 424 -23.41 9.95 -4.77
CA LYS A 424 -23.63 9.89 -6.22
C LYS A 424 -23.29 8.52 -6.81
N ILE A 425 -22.12 7.97 -6.49
CA ILE A 425 -21.66 6.69 -7.07
C ILE A 425 -22.52 5.52 -6.60
N THR A 426 -23.01 5.57 -5.36
CA THR A 426 -23.96 4.59 -4.82
C THR A 426 -25.23 4.52 -5.66
N ILE A 427 -25.85 5.67 -5.93
CA ILE A 427 -27.10 5.75 -6.70
C ILE A 427 -26.85 5.24 -8.13
N GLN A 428 -25.79 5.71 -8.77
CA GLN A 428 -25.44 5.32 -10.14
C GLN A 428 -25.19 3.81 -10.27
N LYS A 429 -24.40 3.22 -9.36
CA LYS A 429 -24.13 1.78 -9.38
C LYS A 429 -25.35 0.95 -9.03
N LYS A 430 -26.19 1.37 -8.08
CA LYS A 430 -27.43 0.66 -7.74
C LYS A 430 -28.38 0.58 -8.94
N LEU A 431 -28.53 1.68 -9.67
CA LEU A 431 -29.32 1.71 -10.91
C LEU A 431 -28.73 0.80 -12.00
N LEU A 432 -27.40 0.82 -12.16
CA LEU A 432 -26.70 -0.05 -13.12
C LEU A 432 -26.92 -1.54 -12.80
N VAL A 433 -26.73 -1.96 -11.54
CA VAL A 433 -26.92 -3.36 -11.12
C VAL A 433 -28.38 -3.78 -11.29
N HIS A 434 -29.32 -2.92 -10.91
CA HIS A 434 -30.74 -3.19 -11.09
C HIS A 434 -31.12 -3.39 -12.57
N ASN A 435 -30.69 -2.48 -13.44
CA ASN A 435 -30.96 -2.58 -14.88
C ASN A 435 -30.33 -3.82 -15.50
N LEU A 436 -29.10 -4.18 -15.10
CA LEU A 436 -28.46 -5.40 -15.58
C LEU A 436 -29.17 -6.67 -15.09
N ASN A 437 -29.65 -6.70 -13.85
CA ASN A 437 -30.45 -7.83 -13.34
C ASN A 437 -31.79 -7.99 -14.08
N LEU A 438 -32.45 -6.88 -14.45
CA LEU A 438 -33.65 -6.92 -15.30
C LEU A 438 -33.33 -7.48 -16.70
N ILE A 439 -32.20 -7.08 -17.30
CA ILE A 439 -31.76 -7.63 -18.59
C ILE A 439 -31.48 -9.13 -18.47
N ILE A 440 -30.78 -9.57 -17.41
CA ILE A 440 -30.50 -10.98 -17.17
C ILE A 440 -31.80 -11.78 -17.04
N ALA A 441 -32.75 -11.32 -16.22
CA ALA A 441 -34.06 -11.96 -16.07
C ALA A 441 -34.85 -11.99 -17.40
N GLY A 442 -34.77 -10.93 -18.20
CA GLY A 442 -35.34 -10.86 -19.53
C GLY A 442 -34.76 -11.91 -20.48
N LEU A 443 -33.43 -12.08 -20.49
CA LEU A 443 -32.75 -13.08 -21.32
C LEU A 443 -33.21 -14.50 -20.97
N PHE A 444 -33.29 -14.85 -19.68
CA PHE A 444 -33.83 -16.15 -19.25
C PHE A 444 -35.30 -16.31 -19.65
N SER A 445 -36.11 -15.27 -19.47
CA SER A 445 -37.55 -15.30 -19.82
C SER A 445 -37.76 -15.54 -21.32
N VAL A 446 -37.00 -14.86 -22.18
CA VAL A 446 -37.07 -15.07 -23.63
C VAL A 446 -36.69 -16.50 -24.00
N GLY A 447 -35.63 -17.05 -23.41
CA GLY A 447 -35.24 -18.45 -23.63
C GLY A 447 -36.36 -19.44 -23.27
N ILE A 448 -37.03 -19.24 -22.13
CA ILE A 448 -38.16 -20.06 -21.69
C ILE A 448 -39.35 -19.91 -22.64
N ILE A 449 -39.68 -18.69 -23.07
CA ILE A 449 -40.78 -18.44 -24.01
C ILE A 449 -40.53 -19.16 -25.34
N LEU A 450 -39.31 -19.06 -25.91
CA LEU A 450 -38.95 -19.75 -27.14
C LEU A 450 -39.03 -21.27 -26.98
N MET A 451 -38.62 -21.81 -25.83
CA MET A 451 -38.74 -23.24 -25.52
C MET A 451 -40.20 -23.69 -25.46
N VAL A 452 -41.09 -22.90 -24.82
CA VAL A 452 -42.52 -23.19 -24.77
C VAL A 452 -43.15 -23.11 -26.16
N ILE A 453 -42.80 -22.10 -26.97
CA ILE A 453 -43.29 -21.98 -28.35
C ILE A 453 -42.90 -23.22 -29.16
N MET A 454 -41.63 -23.63 -29.08
CA MET A 454 -41.14 -24.81 -29.78
C MET A 454 -41.85 -26.09 -29.31
N TRP A 455 -42.06 -26.23 -27.99
CA TRP A 455 -42.79 -27.37 -27.42
C TRP A 455 -44.25 -27.41 -27.85
N VAL A 456 -44.95 -26.27 -27.87
CA VAL A 456 -46.35 -26.17 -28.33
C VAL A 456 -46.44 -26.52 -29.81
N ASP A 457 -45.56 -26.00 -30.67
CA ASP A 457 -45.57 -26.36 -32.10
C ASP A 457 -45.36 -27.87 -32.31
N HIS A 458 -44.47 -28.49 -31.55
CA HIS A 458 -44.20 -29.92 -31.66
C HIS A 458 -45.38 -30.76 -31.17
N VAL A 459 -45.91 -30.46 -29.98
CA VAL A 459 -46.99 -31.25 -29.36
C VAL A 459 -48.32 -30.99 -30.04
N PHE A 460 -48.74 -29.73 -30.22
CA PHE A 460 -50.04 -29.42 -30.81
C PHE A 460 -50.03 -29.58 -32.34
N GLY A 461 -48.91 -29.25 -33.00
CA GLY A 461 -48.78 -29.40 -34.44
C GLY A 461 -48.85 -30.85 -34.89
N GLU A 462 -48.09 -31.75 -34.25
CA GLU A 462 -48.14 -33.17 -34.58
C GLU A 462 -49.44 -33.84 -34.11
N PHE A 463 -49.92 -33.55 -32.89
CA PHE A 463 -51.05 -34.27 -32.31
C PHE A 463 -52.42 -33.84 -32.85
N LEU A 464 -52.66 -32.53 -33.06
CA LEU A 464 -53.98 -32.03 -33.46
C LEU A 464 -54.12 -31.78 -34.95
N TRP A 465 -53.04 -31.33 -35.61
CA TRP A 465 -53.07 -30.87 -37.00
C TRP A 465 -52.25 -31.72 -37.97
N ASN A 466 -51.52 -32.74 -37.47
CA ASN A 466 -50.61 -33.59 -38.25
C ASN A 466 -49.59 -32.76 -39.07
N TYR A 467 -49.24 -31.57 -38.58
CA TYR A 467 -48.41 -30.56 -39.24
C TYR A 467 -47.69 -29.67 -38.19
N SER A 468 -46.36 -29.76 -38.12
CA SER A 468 -45.50 -28.85 -37.35
C SER A 468 -44.84 -27.82 -38.28
N ILE A 469 -45.00 -26.53 -37.98
CA ILE A 469 -44.46 -25.43 -38.81
C ILE A 469 -42.93 -25.40 -38.69
N LEU A 470 -42.37 -25.68 -37.51
CA LEU A 470 -40.93 -25.66 -37.31
C LEU A 470 -40.26 -26.88 -37.92
N GLN A 471 -40.82 -28.09 -37.81
CA GLN A 471 -40.23 -29.29 -38.44
C GLN A 471 -40.20 -29.21 -39.96
N THR A 472 -41.23 -28.60 -40.57
CA THR A 472 -41.30 -28.43 -42.02
C THR A 472 -40.29 -27.41 -42.56
N HIS A 473 -39.71 -26.58 -41.68
CA HIS A 473 -38.64 -25.64 -42.01
C HIS A 473 -37.39 -25.86 -41.13
N PRO A 474 -36.52 -26.84 -41.48
CA PRO A 474 -35.36 -27.23 -40.67
C PRO A 474 -34.44 -26.09 -40.25
N PHE A 475 -34.25 -25.10 -41.13
CA PHE A 475 -33.44 -23.93 -40.83
C PHE A 475 -33.97 -23.11 -39.65
N TRP A 476 -35.29 -22.83 -39.63
CA TRP A 476 -35.92 -22.08 -38.54
C TRP A 476 -35.95 -22.89 -37.25
N HIS A 477 -36.22 -24.19 -37.32
CA HIS A 477 -36.13 -25.08 -36.16
C HIS A 477 -34.75 -25.01 -35.49
N ASN A 478 -33.68 -25.12 -36.29
CA ASN A 478 -32.31 -25.07 -35.80
C ASN A 478 -31.93 -23.70 -35.22
N ILE A 479 -32.46 -22.61 -35.79
CA ILE A 479 -32.31 -21.26 -35.21
C ILE A 479 -33.01 -21.15 -33.86
N PHE A 480 -34.22 -21.71 -33.70
CA PHE A 480 -34.92 -21.70 -32.41
C PHE A 480 -34.12 -22.45 -31.34
N ILE A 481 -33.59 -23.63 -31.67
CA ILE A 481 -32.71 -24.40 -30.76
C ILE A 481 -31.48 -23.55 -30.35
N LEU A 482 -30.83 -22.91 -31.31
CA LEU A 482 -29.70 -22.03 -31.05
C LEU A 482 -30.09 -20.90 -30.08
N LEU A 483 -31.20 -20.21 -30.32
CA LEU A 483 -31.65 -19.09 -29.49
C LEU A 483 -32.05 -19.54 -28.09
N ILE A 484 -32.71 -20.68 -27.95
CA ILE A 484 -33.08 -21.29 -26.65
C ILE A 484 -31.83 -21.54 -25.81
N ALA A 485 -30.71 -21.95 -26.41
CA ALA A 485 -29.44 -22.13 -25.71
C ALA A 485 -28.71 -20.79 -25.48
N LEU A 486 -28.70 -19.90 -26.47
CA LEU A 486 -27.91 -18.67 -26.47
C LEU A 486 -28.40 -17.65 -25.42
N PHE A 487 -29.72 -17.46 -25.30
CA PHE A 487 -30.27 -16.45 -24.38
C PHE A 487 -29.96 -16.74 -22.90
N PRO A 488 -30.25 -17.95 -22.36
CA PRO A 488 -29.85 -18.30 -20.99
C PRO A 488 -28.34 -18.31 -20.79
N ALA A 489 -27.56 -18.77 -21.78
CA ALA A 489 -26.10 -18.78 -21.67
C ALA A 489 -25.52 -17.35 -21.58
N THR A 490 -26.08 -16.41 -22.33
CA THR A 490 -25.71 -14.98 -22.27
C THR A 490 -26.12 -14.37 -20.92
N GLY A 491 -27.32 -14.70 -20.44
CA GLY A 491 -27.79 -14.29 -19.11
C GLY A 491 -26.88 -14.81 -18.00
N ALA A 492 -26.46 -16.08 -18.08
CA ALA A 492 -25.53 -16.70 -17.14
C ALA A 492 -24.14 -16.05 -17.19
N LEU A 493 -23.61 -15.74 -18.38
CA LEU A 493 -22.33 -15.03 -18.54
C LEU A 493 -22.35 -13.63 -17.93
N LEU A 494 -23.43 -12.86 -18.17
CA LEU A 494 -23.60 -11.53 -17.58
C LEU A 494 -23.78 -11.60 -16.06
N HIS A 495 -24.55 -12.57 -15.57
CA HIS A 495 -24.71 -12.81 -14.14
C HIS A 495 -23.37 -13.16 -13.48
N HIS A 496 -22.60 -14.06 -14.09
CA HIS A 496 -21.27 -14.42 -13.62
C HIS A 496 -20.32 -13.21 -13.60
N TYR A 497 -20.38 -12.36 -14.63
CA TYR A 497 -19.59 -11.12 -14.65
C TYR A 497 -19.98 -10.17 -13.51
N LEU A 498 -21.28 -10.00 -13.24
CA LEU A 498 -21.77 -9.16 -12.13
C LEU A 498 -21.27 -9.67 -10.78
N GLU A 499 -21.41 -10.96 -10.53
CA GLU A 499 -20.97 -11.62 -9.30
C GLU A 499 -19.45 -11.52 -9.14
N LYS A 500 -18.68 -11.77 -10.21
CA LYS A 500 -17.21 -11.69 -10.18
C LYS A 500 -16.67 -10.31 -9.94
N MET A 501 -17.34 -9.27 -10.41
CA MET A 501 -16.98 -7.88 -10.14
C MET A 501 -17.45 -7.39 -8.77
N ALA A 502 -18.11 -8.25 -7.97
CA ALA A 502 -18.55 -7.95 -6.62
C ALA A 502 -19.40 -6.67 -6.52
N PHE A 503 -20.19 -6.36 -7.57
CA PHE A 503 -20.88 -5.07 -7.66
C PHE A 503 -21.86 -4.83 -6.50
N GLU A 504 -22.51 -5.89 -6.01
CA GLU A 504 -23.42 -5.76 -4.87
C GLU A 504 -22.69 -5.43 -3.58
N GLU A 505 -21.54 -6.07 -3.32
CA GLU A 505 -20.70 -5.74 -2.17
C GLU A 505 -20.11 -4.33 -2.28
N GLU A 506 -19.64 -3.93 -3.47
CA GLU A 506 -19.14 -2.57 -3.71
C GLU A 506 -20.22 -1.51 -3.45
N VAL A 507 -21.48 -1.75 -3.86
CA VAL A 507 -22.60 -0.82 -3.58
C VAL A 507 -22.86 -0.72 -2.09
N LYS A 508 -22.85 -1.84 -1.35
CA LYS A 508 -23.03 -1.84 0.11
C LYS A 508 -21.89 -1.07 0.79
N GLN A 509 -20.66 -1.21 0.33
CA GLN A 509 -19.51 -0.47 0.83
C GLN A 509 -19.66 1.04 0.62
N TYR A 510 -20.00 1.47 -0.60
CA TYR A 510 -20.23 2.89 -0.89
C TYR A 510 -21.39 3.47 -0.10
N GLN A 511 -22.45 2.70 0.16
CA GLN A 511 -23.55 3.11 1.04
C GLN A 511 -23.06 3.36 2.47
N ARG A 512 -22.27 2.45 3.04
CA ARG A 512 -21.71 2.61 4.39
C ARG A 512 -20.83 3.85 4.48
N MET A 513 -19.97 4.10 3.49
CA MET A 513 -19.13 5.30 3.44
C MET A 513 -19.95 6.58 3.25
N ALA A 514 -20.97 6.58 2.40
CA ALA A 514 -21.87 7.74 2.25
C ALA A 514 -22.55 8.12 3.57
N ILE A 515 -23.02 7.12 4.34
CA ILE A 515 -23.61 7.33 5.66
C ILE A 515 -22.56 7.91 6.62
N LEU A 516 -21.38 7.29 6.70
CA LEU A 516 -20.28 7.75 7.57
C LEU A 516 -19.92 9.22 7.31
N PHE A 517 -19.67 9.59 6.06
CA PHE A 517 -19.31 10.97 5.69
C PHE A 517 -20.46 11.96 5.89
N THR A 518 -21.71 11.53 5.72
CA THR A 518 -22.88 12.35 6.03
C THR A 518 -22.99 12.61 7.54
N THR A 519 -22.79 11.58 8.37
CA THR A 519 -22.79 11.72 9.82
C THR A 519 -21.65 12.63 10.28
N ALA A 520 -20.44 12.46 9.74
CA ALA A 520 -19.30 13.31 10.06
C ALA A 520 -19.53 14.77 9.67
N HIS A 521 -20.08 15.02 8.48
CA HIS A 521 -20.44 16.36 8.02
C HIS A 521 -21.41 17.04 8.99
N ASN A 522 -22.50 16.34 9.37
CA ASN A 522 -23.51 16.88 10.28
C ASN A 522 -22.93 17.16 11.68
N LYS A 523 -22.06 16.29 12.20
CA LYS A 523 -21.41 16.51 13.51
C LYS A 523 -20.44 17.69 13.49
N LEU A 524 -19.72 17.91 12.38
CA LEU A 524 -18.79 19.04 12.24
C LEU A 524 -19.48 20.39 12.10
N GLU A 525 -20.70 20.44 11.53
CA GLU A 525 -21.50 21.68 11.47
C GLU A 525 -22.19 22.04 12.80
N GLN A 526 -22.39 21.06 13.68
CA GLN A 526 -23.05 21.30 14.97
C GLN A 526 -22.10 21.89 16.01
N VAL A 527 -22.37 23.14 16.40
CA VAL A 527 -21.55 23.96 17.34
C VAL A 527 -21.44 23.36 18.76
N SER A 528 -22.25 22.36 19.12
CA SER A 528 -22.30 21.77 20.46
C SER A 528 -22.13 20.23 20.47
N SER A 529 -21.29 19.68 19.61
CA SER A 529 -21.01 18.24 19.68
C SER A 529 -20.13 17.94 20.91
N ASN A 530 -20.38 16.81 21.60
CA ASN A 530 -19.57 16.34 22.74
C ASN A 530 -18.12 15.93 22.34
N TYR A 531 -17.76 16.11 21.07
CA TYR A 531 -16.53 15.61 20.47
C TYR A 531 -15.77 16.77 19.84
N THR A 532 -14.44 16.74 19.90
CA THR A 532 -13.65 17.74 19.18
C THR A 532 -13.63 17.43 17.68
N PRO A 533 -13.47 18.44 16.80
CA PRO A 533 -13.33 18.20 15.36
C PRO A 533 -12.23 17.19 15.01
N GLU A 534 -11.11 17.23 15.74
CA GLU A 534 -9.97 16.32 15.56
C GLU A 534 -10.36 14.87 15.88
N GLN A 535 -11.17 14.65 16.93
CA GLN A 535 -11.68 13.31 17.26
C GLN A 535 -12.57 12.76 16.14
N ILE A 536 -13.43 13.59 15.56
CA ILE A 536 -14.32 13.18 14.45
C ILE A 536 -13.48 12.83 13.21
N LEU A 537 -12.51 13.68 12.86
CA LEU A 537 -11.64 13.47 11.69
C LEU A 537 -10.73 12.24 11.85
N PHE A 538 -10.27 12.00 13.08
CA PHE A 538 -9.56 10.78 13.42
C PHE A 538 -10.46 9.55 13.25
N GLU A 539 -11.67 9.55 13.83
CA GLU A 539 -12.64 8.46 13.72
C GLU A 539 -12.98 8.14 12.26
N VAL A 540 -13.31 9.16 11.46
CA VAL A 540 -13.57 9.02 10.01
C VAL A 540 -12.38 8.37 9.31
N GLY A 541 -11.16 8.84 9.57
CA GLY A 541 -9.97 8.25 8.99
C GLY A 541 -9.82 6.78 9.36
N THR A 542 -10.01 6.42 10.63
CA THR A 542 -9.90 5.02 11.07
C THR A 542 -10.96 4.12 10.44
N GLU A 543 -12.19 4.59 10.28
CA GLU A 543 -13.26 3.83 9.62
C GLU A 543 -13.00 3.65 8.11
N VAL A 544 -12.47 4.68 7.44
CA VAL A 544 -12.04 4.57 6.03
C VAL A 544 -10.93 3.52 5.88
N LEU A 545 -9.94 3.50 6.77
CA LEU A 545 -8.86 2.50 6.72
C LEU A 545 -9.36 1.08 6.98
N LYS A 546 -10.32 0.91 7.91
CA LYS A 546 -10.96 -0.38 8.17
C LYS A 546 -11.70 -0.88 6.93
N GLU A 547 -12.49 -0.01 6.29
CA GLU A 547 -13.24 -0.35 5.08
C GLU A 547 -12.32 -0.72 3.92
N ASP A 548 -11.29 0.09 3.64
CA ASP A 548 -10.32 -0.17 2.57
C ASP A 548 -9.56 -1.48 2.81
N GLY A 549 -9.21 -1.76 4.07
CA GLY A 549 -8.61 -3.03 4.47
C GLY A 549 -9.56 -4.24 4.35
N GLU A 550 -10.87 -4.09 4.59
CA GLU A 550 -11.85 -5.14 4.34
C GLU A 550 -12.04 -5.39 2.84
N TRP A 551 -12.10 -4.29 2.06
CA TRP A 551 -12.25 -4.32 0.62
C TRP A 551 -11.13 -5.12 -0.05
N ILE A 552 -9.87 -4.83 0.28
CA ILE A 552 -8.73 -5.56 -0.30
C ILE A 552 -8.72 -7.05 0.10
N LEU A 553 -9.03 -7.38 1.36
CA LEU A 553 -9.09 -8.76 1.83
C LEU A 553 -10.14 -9.56 1.05
N MET A 554 -11.29 -8.97 0.80
CA MET A 554 -12.36 -9.58 0.00
C MET A 554 -11.89 -9.86 -1.43
N HIS A 555 -11.28 -8.88 -2.09
CA HIS A 555 -10.85 -9.00 -3.49
C HIS A 555 -9.63 -9.90 -3.68
N ARG A 556 -8.76 -10.03 -2.67
CA ARG A 556 -7.64 -10.99 -2.69
C ARG A 556 -8.08 -12.44 -2.48
N LYS A 557 -9.13 -12.68 -1.69
CA LYS A 557 -9.71 -14.02 -1.46
C LYS A 557 -10.52 -14.54 -2.65
N SER A 558 -11.02 -13.64 -3.49
CA SER A 558 -11.68 -13.94 -4.75
C SER A 558 -10.82 -13.57 -5.95
N PRO A 559 -9.57 -14.10 -6.10
CA PRO A 559 -8.80 -13.86 -7.30
C PRO A 559 -9.61 -14.39 -8.49
N MET A 560 -9.47 -13.80 -9.68
CA MET A 560 -10.11 -14.26 -10.91
C MET A 560 -9.72 -15.73 -11.23
N LYS A 561 -10.36 -16.67 -10.54
CA LYS A 561 -10.49 -18.07 -10.89
C LYS A 561 -11.49 -18.08 -12.01
N ILE A 562 -10.98 -17.82 -13.20
CA ILE A 562 -11.62 -18.22 -14.43
C ILE A 562 -11.58 -19.74 -14.36
N SER A 563 -12.69 -20.33 -13.95
CA SER A 563 -13.02 -21.71 -14.30
C SER A 563 -13.13 -21.71 -15.81
N ILE A 564 -12.00 -21.99 -16.47
CA ILE A 564 -11.97 -22.38 -17.88
C ILE A 564 -12.67 -23.71 -17.98
#